data_AF-A0A418GHB9-F1
#
_entry.id   AF-A0A418GHB9-F1
#
_cell.length_a   1.000
_cell.length_b   1.000
_cell.length_c   1.000
_cell.angle_alpha   90.00
_cell.angle_beta   90.00
_cell.angle_gamma   90.00
#
_symmetry.space_group_name_H-M   'P 1'
#
loop_
_entity.id
_entity.type
_entity.pdbx_description
1 polymer ?
#
loop_
_entity_poly.entity_id
_entity_poly.type
_entity_poly.pdbx_seq_one_letter_code
_entity_poly.pdbx_strand_id
1 'polypeptide(L)'
;LIAEPWDIAPGGYQVGNFPPLFAEWNDHFRDAARRFWLHYDLPLGAFAGRFAASSDVFKRNGRLPSAAINLVTAHDGFTLRDCVCFNHKHNEANGEENRDGTNNNYSNNHGKEGLGGTLDLVERRRDSIHALLTTLLLSQGTPMLLAGDEHGHSQRGNNNAYCQDNQLTWLDWSQASSGLTAFTAALIHLRKRIPALMENRWWEEGDGNVRWLNRYAQPLSTDEWQNGPKQLQILLSDRFLIAINATLEVTEIVLPAGEWHAIPPFAGEDNPVITAVWQGAAHGLCVFQR
;
A
#
# COMPACT_ATOMS: atom_id res chain seq x y z
N LEU A 1 -9.49 -13.33 -16.48
CA LEU A 1 -10.73 -13.47 -15.67
C LEU A 1 -10.38 -13.00 -14.27
N ILE A 2 -11.20 -12.14 -13.65
CA ILE A 2 -10.98 -11.64 -12.28
C ILE A 2 -12.27 -11.90 -11.50
N ALA A 3 -12.16 -12.35 -10.26
CA ALA A 3 -13.29 -12.57 -9.35
C ALA A 3 -13.16 -11.73 -8.08
N GLU A 4 -14.31 -11.30 -7.55
CA GLU A 4 -14.49 -11.03 -6.12
C GLU A 4 -14.76 -12.40 -5.47
N PRO A 5 -13.81 -12.95 -4.69
CA PRO A 5 -13.81 -14.38 -4.39
C PRO A 5 -14.69 -14.76 -3.19
N TRP A 6 -15.85 -14.11 -3.08
CA TRP A 6 -16.77 -14.38 -1.99
C TRP A 6 -18.22 -13.97 -2.31
N ASP A 7 -19.15 -14.50 -1.52
CA ASP A 7 -20.51 -13.99 -1.39
C ASP A 7 -20.90 -13.89 0.10
N ILE A 8 -22.05 -13.29 0.39
CA ILE A 8 -22.50 -13.00 1.77
C ILE A 8 -23.07 -14.23 2.50
N ALA A 9 -23.26 -15.37 1.83
CA ALA A 9 -23.88 -16.54 2.42
C ALA A 9 -22.86 -17.40 3.19
N PRO A 10 -23.30 -18.24 4.15
CA PRO A 10 -22.43 -19.20 4.80
C PRO A 10 -21.75 -20.13 3.79
N GLY A 11 -20.41 -20.22 3.86
CA GLY A 11 -19.60 -20.96 2.90
C GLY A 11 -19.24 -20.17 1.63
N GLY A 12 -19.72 -18.94 1.49
CA GLY A 12 -19.43 -18.06 0.35
C GLY A 12 -17.98 -17.58 0.27
N TYR A 13 -17.22 -17.62 1.36
CA TYR A 13 -15.82 -17.14 1.37
C TYR A 13 -14.86 -18.12 0.69
N GLN A 14 -14.42 -17.80 -0.53
CA GLN A 14 -13.69 -18.70 -1.43
C GLN A 14 -12.31 -18.15 -1.87
N VAL A 15 -11.73 -17.24 -1.08
CA VAL A 15 -10.40 -16.68 -1.34
C VAL A 15 -9.36 -17.78 -1.54
N GLY A 16 -8.67 -17.74 -2.69
CA GLY A 16 -7.66 -18.69 -3.12
C GLY A 16 -8.22 -20.01 -3.67
N ASN A 17 -9.55 -20.18 -3.76
CA ASN A 17 -10.21 -21.42 -4.18
C ASN A 17 -10.84 -21.35 -5.59
N PHE A 18 -10.66 -20.25 -6.33
CA PHE A 18 -11.12 -20.18 -7.72
C PHE A 18 -10.24 -21.02 -8.66
N PRO A 19 -10.78 -21.48 -9.81
CA PRO A 19 -10.00 -22.18 -10.83
C PRO A 19 -8.75 -21.38 -11.26
N PRO A 20 -7.66 -22.06 -11.66
CA PRO A 20 -6.34 -21.42 -11.85
C PRO A 20 -6.28 -20.35 -12.94
N LEU A 21 -7.28 -20.27 -13.83
CA LEU A 21 -7.39 -19.23 -14.86
C LEU A 21 -7.88 -17.87 -14.32
N PHE A 22 -8.42 -17.84 -13.10
CA PHE A 22 -8.88 -16.61 -12.47
C PHE A 22 -7.74 -15.93 -11.70
N ALA A 23 -7.76 -14.61 -11.69
CA ALA A 23 -7.16 -13.81 -10.62
C ALA A 23 -8.28 -13.39 -9.64
N GLU A 24 -7.93 -13.01 -8.43
CA GLU A 24 -8.89 -12.69 -7.37
C GLU A 24 -8.53 -11.37 -6.71
N TRP A 25 -9.55 -10.57 -6.39
CA TRP A 25 -9.43 -9.45 -5.48
C TRP A 25 -8.90 -9.94 -4.13
N ASN A 26 -7.83 -9.29 -3.65
CA ASN A 26 -7.13 -9.66 -2.45
C ASN A 26 -7.50 -8.72 -1.29
N ASP A 27 -8.67 -8.93 -0.69
CA ASP A 27 -9.14 -8.11 0.44
C ASP A 27 -8.23 -8.23 1.67
N HIS A 28 -7.52 -9.35 1.83
CA HIS A 28 -6.47 -9.47 2.84
C HIS A 28 -5.31 -8.50 2.63
N PHE A 29 -4.96 -8.18 1.38
CA PHE A 29 -3.97 -7.14 1.09
C PHE A 29 -4.50 -5.76 1.47
N ARG A 30 -5.75 -5.44 1.13
CA ARG A 30 -6.41 -4.17 1.48
C ARG A 30 -6.33 -3.91 2.98
N ASP A 31 -6.82 -4.86 3.77
CA ASP A 31 -6.89 -4.70 5.22
C ASP A 31 -5.51 -4.66 5.85
N ALA A 32 -4.60 -5.54 5.41
CA ALA A 32 -3.24 -5.59 5.93
C ALA A 32 -2.44 -4.31 5.63
N ALA A 33 -2.49 -3.81 4.39
CA ALA A 33 -1.78 -2.58 4.02
C ALA A 33 -2.29 -1.39 4.83
N ARG A 34 -3.61 -1.24 4.97
CA ARG A 34 -4.21 -0.18 5.79
C ARG A 34 -3.83 -0.30 7.26
N ARG A 35 -3.94 -1.49 7.84
CA ARG A 35 -3.57 -1.72 9.25
C ARG A 35 -2.08 -1.47 9.52
N PHE A 36 -1.21 -1.90 8.61
CA PHE A 36 0.24 -1.71 8.76
C PHE A 36 0.61 -0.23 8.84
N TRP A 37 0.05 0.61 7.96
CA TRP A 37 0.40 2.03 7.87
C TRP A 37 -0.43 2.95 8.78
N LEU A 38 -1.69 2.60 9.06
CA LEU A 38 -2.63 3.50 9.74
C LEU A 38 -2.95 3.07 11.18
N HIS A 39 -2.84 1.79 11.51
CA HIS A 39 -3.14 1.23 12.84
C HIS A 39 -1.91 0.73 13.59
N TYR A 40 -0.81 0.45 12.88
CA TYR A 40 0.48 0.00 13.44
C TYR A 40 0.42 -1.36 14.17
N ASP A 41 -0.70 -2.08 14.05
CA ASP A 41 -1.03 -3.30 14.78
C ASP A 41 -0.80 -4.60 14.00
N LEU A 42 -0.37 -4.50 12.73
CA LEU A 42 -0.09 -5.67 11.89
C LEU A 42 1.37 -6.16 12.06
N PRO A 43 1.61 -7.46 12.33
CA PRO A 43 2.97 -8.01 12.40
C PRO A 43 3.80 -7.78 11.13
N LEU A 44 5.12 -7.65 11.27
CA LEU A 44 6.03 -7.40 10.15
C LEU A 44 5.98 -8.55 9.11
N GLY A 45 5.92 -9.79 9.58
CA GLY A 45 5.80 -10.97 8.72
C GLY A 45 4.50 -11.01 7.91
N ALA A 46 3.38 -10.53 8.50
CA ALA A 46 2.11 -10.46 7.79
C ALA A 46 2.16 -9.42 6.67
N PHE A 47 2.78 -8.26 6.90
CA PHE A 47 3.02 -7.27 5.83
C PHE A 47 3.89 -7.84 4.71
N ALA A 48 5.02 -8.47 5.05
CA ALA A 48 5.92 -9.07 4.07
C ALA A 48 5.24 -10.17 3.23
N GLY A 49 4.40 -11.00 3.85
CA GLY A 49 3.61 -12.01 3.14
C GLY A 49 2.66 -11.40 2.12
N ARG A 50 2.00 -10.27 2.45
CA ARG A 50 1.11 -9.54 1.53
C ARG A 50 1.90 -8.87 0.41
N PHE A 51 3.06 -8.29 0.73
CA PHE A 51 3.97 -7.72 -0.24
C PHE A 51 4.49 -8.76 -1.25
N ALA A 52 4.73 -10.00 -0.81
CA ALA A 52 5.15 -11.14 -1.63
C ALA A 52 3.98 -11.89 -2.29
N ALA A 53 3.04 -11.13 -2.87
CA ALA A 53 1.87 -11.63 -3.60
C ALA A 53 1.00 -12.62 -2.82
N SER A 54 0.99 -12.55 -1.49
CA SER A 54 0.15 -13.42 -0.65
C SER A 54 0.33 -14.90 -0.98
N SER A 55 1.59 -15.34 -1.04
CA SER A 55 1.94 -16.72 -1.41
C SER A 55 1.24 -17.77 -0.53
N ASP A 56 0.96 -17.47 0.73
CA ASP A 56 0.16 -18.28 1.66
C ASP A 56 -1.25 -18.60 1.12
N VAL A 57 -1.81 -17.69 0.33
CA VAL A 57 -3.10 -17.85 -0.33
C VAL A 57 -2.92 -18.44 -1.74
N PHE A 58 -2.12 -17.81 -2.59
CA PHE A 58 -2.15 -18.06 -4.04
C PHE A 58 -1.05 -18.98 -4.58
N LYS A 59 0.00 -19.32 -3.82
CA LYS A 59 1.10 -20.22 -4.28
C LYS A 59 0.67 -21.69 -4.23
N ARG A 60 -0.36 -22.02 -5.00
CA ARG A 60 -0.97 -23.35 -5.13
C ARG A 60 -1.55 -23.56 -6.52
N ASN A 61 -1.84 -24.81 -6.88
CA ASN A 61 -2.59 -25.18 -8.10
C ASN A 61 -2.02 -24.61 -9.41
N GLY A 62 -0.70 -24.39 -9.49
CA GLY A 62 -0.03 -23.82 -10.67
C GLY A 62 -0.31 -22.34 -10.92
N ARG A 63 -0.91 -21.62 -9.96
CA ARG A 63 -1.15 -20.17 -10.07
C ARG A 63 0.16 -19.39 -9.88
N LEU A 64 0.22 -18.25 -10.57
CA LEU A 64 1.33 -17.31 -10.54
C LEU A 64 1.02 -16.13 -9.61
N PRO A 65 2.02 -15.34 -9.17
CA PRO A 65 1.79 -14.15 -8.34
C PRO A 65 0.72 -13.19 -8.87
N SER A 66 0.61 -13.04 -10.19
CA SER A 66 -0.42 -12.22 -10.87
C SER A 66 -1.87 -12.60 -10.53
N ALA A 67 -2.10 -13.79 -9.97
CA ALA A 67 -3.40 -14.22 -9.46
C ALA A 67 -3.91 -13.36 -8.29
N ALA A 68 -3.00 -12.74 -7.54
CA ALA A 68 -3.33 -11.79 -6.49
C ALA A 68 -3.57 -10.40 -7.11
N ILE A 69 -4.83 -9.96 -7.18
CA ILE A 69 -5.17 -8.57 -7.49
C ILE A 69 -5.05 -7.79 -6.18
N ASN A 70 -3.91 -7.11 -5.98
CA ASN A 70 -3.67 -6.30 -4.79
C ASN A 70 -4.37 -4.95 -4.94
N LEU A 71 -5.08 -4.54 -3.89
CA LEU A 71 -5.79 -3.27 -3.85
C LEU A 71 -5.72 -2.67 -2.43
N VAL A 72 -5.54 -1.36 -2.32
CA VAL A 72 -5.70 -0.65 -1.04
C VAL A 72 -7.11 -0.09 -0.93
N THR A 73 -7.73 0.21 -2.05
CA THR A 73 -9.03 0.88 -2.20
C THR A 73 -9.72 0.34 -3.44
N ALA A 74 -11.04 0.47 -3.45
CA ALA A 74 -11.91 0.10 -4.55
C ALA A 74 -13.13 1.04 -4.53
N HIS A 75 -14.12 0.77 -5.36
CA HIS A 75 -15.37 1.54 -5.38
C HIS A 75 -16.16 1.39 -4.07
N ASP A 76 -16.00 0.27 -3.36
CA ASP A 76 -16.56 0.01 -2.04
C ASP A 76 -15.59 0.43 -0.92
N GLY A 77 -16.13 1.10 0.10
CA GLY A 77 -15.34 1.68 1.18
C GLY A 77 -14.82 3.08 0.85
N PHE A 78 -13.84 3.53 1.63
CA PHE A 78 -13.21 4.83 1.44
C PHE A 78 -12.29 4.87 0.20
N THR A 79 -12.20 6.04 -0.43
CA THR A 79 -11.07 6.42 -1.29
C THR A 79 -9.77 6.45 -0.48
N LEU A 80 -8.61 6.52 -1.16
CA LEU A 80 -7.33 6.52 -0.45
C LEU A 80 -7.18 7.77 0.43
N ARG A 81 -7.62 8.93 -0.07
CA ARG A 81 -7.61 10.18 0.70
C ARG A 81 -8.52 10.08 1.92
N ASP A 82 -9.69 9.46 1.79
CA ASP A 82 -10.64 9.36 2.88
C ASP A 82 -10.16 8.37 3.96
N CYS A 83 -9.38 7.34 3.58
CA CYS A 83 -8.72 6.44 4.54
C CYS A 83 -7.79 7.18 5.53
N VAL A 84 -7.23 8.32 5.15
CA VAL A 84 -6.35 9.13 6.01
C VAL A 84 -7.04 10.38 6.60
N CYS A 85 -8.32 10.60 6.28
CA CYS A 85 -9.07 11.79 6.70
C CYS A 85 -10.24 11.49 7.64
N PHE A 86 -10.72 10.24 7.68
CA PHE A 86 -11.94 9.88 8.41
C PHE A 86 -11.75 8.60 9.23
N ASN A 87 -12.17 8.61 10.49
CA ASN A 87 -12.28 7.41 11.32
C ASN A 87 -13.66 6.78 11.23
N HIS A 88 -14.69 7.57 10.91
CA HIS A 88 -16.07 7.10 10.80
C HIS A 88 -16.58 7.35 9.38
N LYS A 89 -17.49 6.48 8.93
CA LYS A 89 -18.25 6.69 7.71
C LYS A 89 -19.30 7.79 7.92
N HIS A 90 -19.53 8.60 6.88
CA HIS A 90 -20.47 9.70 6.77
C HIS A 90 -21.37 9.44 5.55
N ASN A 91 -22.19 8.41 5.67
CA ASN A 91 -23.10 7.92 4.62
C ASN A 91 -24.50 8.53 4.75
N GLU A 92 -24.69 9.61 5.51
CA GLU A 92 -26.00 10.21 5.77
C GLU A 92 -26.74 10.57 4.47
N ALA A 93 -25.99 10.95 3.43
CA ALA A 93 -26.52 11.25 2.11
C ALA A 93 -27.21 10.05 1.42
N ASN A 94 -26.95 8.82 1.86
CA ASN A 94 -27.56 7.60 1.32
C ASN A 94 -28.98 7.37 1.85
N GLY A 95 -29.40 8.09 2.89
CA GLY A 95 -30.77 8.02 3.43
C GLY A 95 -31.03 6.85 4.39
N GLU A 96 -30.00 6.12 4.82
CA GLU A 96 -30.11 4.96 5.71
C GLU A 96 -29.62 5.24 7.13
N GLU A 97 -29.58 6.52 7.53
CA GLU A 97 -29.11 6.98 8.85
C GLU A 97 -27.72 6.42 9.21
N ASN A 98 -26.81 6.40 8.22
CA ASN A 98 -25.44 5.91 8.35
C ASN A 98 -25.31 4.42 8.73
N ARG A 99 -26.37 3.61 8.56
CA ARG A 99 -26.33 2.16 8.86
C ARG A 99 -25.58 1.36 7.79
N ASP A 100 -25.65 1.80 6.54
CA ASP A 100 -25.10 1.11 5.37
C ASP A 100 -23.56 1.25 5.28
N GLY A 101 -22.92 0.39 4.48
CA GLY A 101 -21.46 0.35 4.33
C GLY A 101 -20.71 -0.37 5.45
N THR A 102 -19.46 -0.75 5.19
CA THR A 102 -18.62 -1.44 6.18
C THR A 102 -18.31 -0.54 7.38
N ASN A 103 -18.18 -1.14 8.58
CA ASN A 103 -17.67 -0.45 9.78
C ASN A 103 -16.18 -0.71 10.02
N ASN A 104 -15.56 -1.63 9.27
CA ASN A 104 -14.16 -2.00 9.42
C ASN A 104 -13.35 -1.38 8.29
N ASN A 105 -13.14 -0.05 8.36
CA ASN A 105 -12.45 0.69 7.31
C ASN A 105 -10.91 0.60 7.42
N TYR A 106 -10.40 0.32 8.62
CA TYR A 106 -8.99 0.40 8.97
C TYR A 106 -8.34 1.73 8.58
N SER A 107 -9.11 2.82 8.72
CA SER A 107 -8.68 4.19 8.44
C SER A 107 -8.09 4.87 9.69
N ASN A 108 -7.43 6.02 9.49
CA ASN A 108 -6.95 6.87 10.57
C ASN A 108 -7.04 8.32 10.11
N ASN A 109 -7.77 9.19 10.82
CA ASN A 109 -7.92 10.60 10.45
C ASN A 109 -6.70 11.48 10.81
N HIS A 110 -5.62 10.89 11.36
CA HIS A 110 -4.40 11.57 11.79
C HIS A 110 -4.60 12.67 12.86
N GLY A 111 -5.76 12.71 13.53
CA GLY A 111 -6.04 13.58 14.67
C GLY A 111 -7.25 14.50 14.52
N LYS A 112 -7.78 14.71 13.30
CA LYS A 112 -8.99 15.51 13.06
C LYS A 112 -9.87 14.85 12.02
N GLU A 113 -11.16 14.67 12.32
CA GLU A 113 -12.12 14.15 11.35
C GLU A 113 -12.34 15.14 10.19
N GLY A 114 -12.34 14.64 8.97
CA GLY A 114 -12.61 15.42 7.76
C GLY A 114 -11.38 15.84 6.96
N LEU A 115 -11.66 16.42 5.80
CA LEU A 115 -10.64 17.00 4.91
C LEU A 115 -10.06 18.30 5.47
N GLY A 116 -8.85 18.65 5.01
CA GLY A 116 -8.14 19.86 5.41
C GLY A 116 -7.57 19.78 6.83
N GLY A 117 -7.00 20.88 7.32
CA GLY A 117 -6.34 20.92 8.62
C GLY A 117 -5.16 21.88 8.66
N THR A 118 -4.34 21.72 9.69
CA THR A 118 -3.02 22.37 9.78
C THR A 118 -2.07 21.80 8.73
N LEU A 119 -1.01 22.53 8.42
CA LEU A 119 0.03 22.05 7.47
C LEU A 119 0.62 20.71 7.92
N ASP A 120 0.93 20.57 9.22
CA ASP A 120 1.43 19.32 9.81
C ASP A 120 0.47 18.14 9.56
N LEU A 121 -0.84 18.33 9.76
CA LEU A 121 -1.83 17.28 9.51
C LEU A 121 -1.83 16.86 8.03
N VAL A 122 -1.76 17.82 7.11
CA VAL A 122 -1.72 17.56 5.67
C VAL A 122 -0.46 16.81 5.28
N GLU A 123 0.70 17.19 5.81
CA GLU A 123 1.98 16.53 5.53
C GLU A 123 2.02 15.10 6.07
N ARG A 124 1.55 14.86 7.31
CA ARG A 124 1.48 13.51 7.87
C ARG A 124 0.57 12.58 7.06
N ARG A 125 -0.60 13.08 6.63
CA ARG A 125 -1.51 12.33 5.76
C ARG A 125 -0.90 12.04 4.39
N ARG A 126 -0.19 13.02 3.81
CA ARG A 126 0.53 12.86 2.54
C ARG A 126 1.56 11.73 2.65
N ASP A 127 2.32 11.65 3.74
CA ASP A 127 3.33 10.62 3.92
C ASP A 127 2.69 9.21 3.97
N SER A 128 1.57 9.05 4.67
CA SER A 128 0.79 7.80 4.66
C SER A 128 0.16 7.48 3.31
N ILE A 129 -0.32 8.47 2.56
CA ILE A 129 -0.82 8.29 1.18
C ILE A 129 0.31 7.77 0.27
N HIS A 130 1.48 8.42 0.33
CA HIS A 130 2.66 7.98 -0.42
C HIS A 130 3.05 6.55 -0.02
N ALA A 131 2.92 6.21 1.26
CA ALA A 131 3.23 4.89 1.75
C ALA A 131 2.31 3.79 1.25
N LEU A 132 1.00 4.05 1.28
CA LEU A 132 -0.01 3.15 0.77
C LEU A 132 0.09 2.98 -0.75
N LEU A 133 0.31 4.06 -1.51
CA LEU A 133 0.54 4.00 -2.97
C LEU A 133 1.79 3.22 -3.34
N THR A 134 2.89 3.46 -2.62
CA THR A 134 4.15 2.74 -2.85
C THR A 134 4.00 1.26 -2.52
N THR A 135 3.32 0.93 -1.42
CA THR A 135 3.00 -0.45 -1.04
C THR A 135 2.19 -1.14 -2.14
N LEU A 136 1.13 -0.49 -2.63
CA LEU A 136 0.30 -1.03 -3.72
C LEU A 136 1.11 -1.29 -4.99
N LEU A 137 1.84 -0.28 -5.47
CA LEU A 137 2.47 -0.31 -6.79
C LEU A 137 3.78 -1.09 -6.82
N LEU A 138 4.46 -1.24 -5.68
CA LEU A 138 5.72 -1.97 -5.58
C LEU A 138 5.62 -3.35 -4.93
N SER A 139 4.43 -3.78 -4.49
CA SER A 139 4.22 -5.19 -4.09
C SER A 139 4.21 -6.13 -5.29
N GLN A 140 4.58 -7.40 -5.06
CA GLN A 140 4.42 -8.46 -6.04
C GLN A 140 2.92 -8.80 -6.21
N GLY A 141 2.51 -9.13 -7.43
CA GLY A 141 1.12 -9.37 -7.81
C GLY A 141 0.64 -8.39 -8.88
N THR A 142 -0.67 -8.32 -9.09
CA THR A 142 -1.29 -7.39 -10.03
C THR A 142 -1.87 -6.20 -9.25
N PRO A 143 -1.27 -4.99 -9.32
CA PRO A 143 -1.80 -3.83 -8.60
C PRO A 143 -3.07 -3.30 -9.29
N MET A 144 -4.11 -3.04 -8.51
CA MET A 144 -5.32 -2.34 -8.93
C MET A 144 -5.39 -0.98 -8.24
N LEU A 145 -5.33 0.09 -9.03
CA LEU A 145 -5.46 1.48 -8.58
C LEU A 145 -6.89 1.97 -8.81
N LEU A 146 -7.53 2.51 -7.77
CA LEU A 146 -8.82 3.17 -7.90
C LEU A 146 -8.64 4.53 -8.57
N ALA A 147 -9.45 4.80 -9.59
CA ALA A 147 -9.41 6.08 -10.30
C ALA A 147 -9.68 7.26 -9.35
N GLY A 148 -8.84 8.29 -9.43
CA GLY A 148 -8.89 9.47 -8.58
C GLY A 148 -7.99 9.40 -7.35
N ASP A 149 -7.55 8.22 -6.92
CA ASP A 149 -6.58 8.12 -5.82
C ASP A 149 -5.23 8.74 -6.20
N GLU A 150 -4.88 8.73 -7.49
CA GLU A 150 -3.68 9.38 -8.00
C GLU A 150 -3.68 10.90 -7.82
N HIS A 151 -4.84 11.54 -7.60
CA HIS A 151 -4.94 13.00 -7.50
C HIS A 151 -5.65 13.50 -6.23
N GLY A 152 -5.97 12.60 -5.30
CA GLY A 152 -6.60 12.93 -4.02
C GLY A 152 -8.13 13.08 -4.09
N HIS A 153 -8.80 12.22 -4.86
CA HIS A 153 -10.26 12.14 -4.89
C HIS A 153 -10.81 11.77 -3.51
N SER A 154 -11.97 12.34 -3.15
CA SER A 154 -12.62 12.16 -1.86
C SER A 154 -14.12 12.08 -2.06
N GLN A 155 -14.73 11.11 -1.37
CA GLN A 155 -16.18 10.99 -1.24
C GLN A 155 -16.65 11.62 0.10
N ARG A 156 -15.84 12.52 0.66
CA ARG A 156 -16.10 13.27 1.90
C ARG A 156 -16.49 12.39 3.07
N GLY A 157 -15.90 11.20 3.15
CA GLY A 157 -16.19 10.25 4.23
C GLY A 157 -17.41 9.37 3.97
N ASN A 158 -18.07 9.45 2.83
CA ASN A 158 -18.99 8.39 2.42
C ASN A 158 -18.17 7.18 1.98
N ASN A 159 -18.40 6.01 2.58
CA ASN A 159 -17.69 4.77 2.27
C ASN A 159 -18.56 3.75 1.51
N ASN A 160 -19.73 4.17 1.05
CA ASN A 160 -20.69 3.34 0.34
C ASN A 160 -21.50 4.19 -0.63
N ALA A 161 -20.82 4.94 -1.51
CA ALA A 161 -21.45 5.94 -2.36
C ALA A 161 -22.21 5.34 -3.58
N TYR A 162 -22.79 4.14 -3.41
CA TYR A 162 -23.40 3.35 -4.49
C TYR A 162 -24.61 4.04 -5.15
N CYS A 163 -25.34 4.87 -4.40
CA CYS A 163 -26.53 5.59 -4.85
C CYS A 163 -26.27 7.08 -5.16
N GLN A 164 -25.00 7.50 -5.21
CA GLN A 164 -24.60 8.88 -5.34
C GLN A 164 -24.08 9.15 -6.77
N ASP A 165 -24.97 9.57 -7.67
CA ASP A 165 -24.58 10.07 -9.00
C ASP A 165 -24.54 11.61 -8.99
N ASN A 166 -23.47 12.16 -8.38
CA ASN A 166 -23.29 13.60 -8.19
C ASN A 166 -21.81 13.95 -7.86
N GLN A 167 -21.54 15.19 -7.50
CA GLN A 167 -20.18 15.71 -7.21
C GLN A 167 -19.47 14.99 -6.05
N LEU A 168 -20.18 14.19 -5.24
CA LEU A 168 -19.55 13.36 -4.23
C LEU A 168 -18.71 12.24 -4.84
N THR A 169 -19.08 11.73 -6.02
CA THR A 169 -18.46 10.56 -6.65
C THR A 169 -17.75 10.87 -7.96
N TRP A 170 -18.15 11.94 -8.65
CA TRP A 170 -17.51 12.36 -9.89
C TRP A 170 -16.09 12.88 -9.64
N LEU A 171 -15.14 12.48 -10.48
CA LEU A 171 -13.76 12.95 -10.41
C LEU A 171 -13.67 14.45 -10.72
N ASP A 172 -13.26 15.24 -9.73
CA ASP A 172 -13.05 16.69 -9.87
C ASP A 172 -11.63 17.00 -10.37
N TRP A 173 -11.49 17.05 -11.70
CA TRP A 173 -10.24 17.39 -12.37
C TRP A 173 -9.75 18.81 -12.09
N SER A 174 -10.63 19.74 -11.67
CA SER A 174 -10.25 21.12 -11.38
C SER A 174 -9.50 21.27 -10.06
N GLN A 175 -9.70 20.33 -9.13
CA GLN A 175 -9.05 20.27 -7.82
C GLN A 175 -8.02 19.13 -7.71
N ALA A 176 -7.75 18.44 -8.81
CA ALA A 176 -6.82 17.31 -8.87
C ALA A 176 -5.38 17.74 -8.54
N SER A 177 -4.73 17.02 -7.63
CA SER A 177 -3.32 17.25 -7.28
C SER A 177 -2.38 16.73 -8.37
N SER A 178 -1.83 17.62 -9.19
CA SER A 178 -0.84 17.27 -10.21
C SER A 178 0.44 16.63 -9.62
N GLY A 179 0.83 17.04 -8.42
CA GLY A 179 1.99 16.49 -7.72
C GLY A 179 1.79 15.01 -7.33
N LEU A 180 0.61 14.66 -6.80
CA LEU A 180 0.30 13.27 -6.48
C LEU A 180 0.15 12.42 -7.75
N THR A 181 -0.38 13.01 -8.83
CA THR A 181 -0.49 12.31 -10.12
C THR A 181 0.89 11.97 -10.66
N ALA A 182 1.83 12.94 -10.62
CA ALA A 182 3.21 12.71 -11.02
C ALA A 182 3.91 11.67 -10.13
N PHE A 183 3.69 11.73 -8.81
CA PHE A 183 4.19 10.74 -7.84
C PHE A 183 3.71 9.32 -8.20
N THR A 184 2.41 9.16 -8.42
CA THR A 184 1.78 7.88 -8.76
C THR A 184 2.27 7.36 -10.10
N ALA A 185 2.36 8.24 -11.11
CA ALA A 185 2.89 7.89 -12.42
C ALA A 185 4.34 7.41 -12.33
N ALA A 186 5.21 8.10 -11.57
CA ALA A 186 6.60 7.69 -11.38
C ALA A 186 6.71 6.31 -10.73
N LEU A 187 5.88 5.98 -9.72
CA LEU A 187 5.84 4.64 -9.13
C LEU A 187 5.45 3.56 -10.13
N ILE A 188 4.46 3.82 -11.00
CA ILE A 188 4.05 2.87 -12.06
C ILE A 188 5.20 2.63 -13.05
N HIS A 189 5.94 3.67 -13.43
CA HIS A 189 7.09 3.52 -14.33
C HIS A 189 8.27 2.84 -13.65
N LEU A 190 8.50 3.13 -12.36
CA LEU A 190 9.50 2.46 -11.55
C LEU A 190 9.22 0.96 -11.46
N ARG A 191 7.98 0.57 -11.16
CA ARG A 191 7.56 -0.84 -11.13
C ARG A 191 8.02 -1.61 -12.36
N LYS A 192 7.81 -1.04 -13.55
CA LYS A 192 8.14 -1.67 -14.84
C LYS A 192 9.64 -1.92 -15.04
N ARG A 193 10.49 -1.26 -14.25
CA ARG A 193 11.96 -1.39 -14.28
C ARG A 193 12.50 -2.44 -13.30
N ILE A 194 11.67 -2.96 -12.38
CA ILE A 194 12.08 -3.90 -11.33
C ILE A 194 11.77 -5.34 -11.77
N PRO A 195 12.78 -6.17 -12.11
CA PRO A 195 12.56 -7.54 -12.63
C PRO A 195 11.73 -8.41 -11.69
N ALA A 196 12.01 -8.38 -10.38
CA ALA A 196 11.30 -9.16 -9.37
C ALA A 196 9.78 -8.93 -9.36
N LEU A 197 9.30 -7.78 -9.88
CA LEU A 197 7.89 -7.43 -9.96
C LEU A 197 7.27 -7.72 -11.33
N MET A 198 8.07 -7.80 -12.38
CA MET A 198 7.61 -7.92 -13.78
C MET A 198 7.70 -9.34 -14.33
N GLU A 199 8.57 -10.19 -13.80
CA GLU A 199 8.76 -11.56 -14.29
C GLU A 199 7.60 -12.52 -13.95
N ASN A 200 6.71 -12.13 -13.02
CA ASN A 200 5.55 -12.91 -12.61
C ASN A 200 5.90 -14.35 -12.17
N ARG A 201 6.98 -14.49 -11.40
CA ARG A 201 7.42 -15.76 -10.80
C ARG A 201 7.45 -15.63 -9.30
N TRP A 202 7.09 -16.71 -8.61
CA TRP A 202 7.26 -16.78 -7.16
C TRP A 202 8.73 -16.59 -6.80
N TRP A 203 8.96 -15.81 -5.75
CA TRP A 203 10.28 -15.68 -5.16
C TRP A 203 10.56 -16.92 -4.30
N GLU A 204 11.78 -17.42 -4.40
CA GLU A 204 12.33 -18.48 -3.57
C GLU A 204 13.48 -17.94 -2.73
N GLU A 205 13.71 -18.54 -1.56
CA GLU A 205 14.78 -18.10 -0.65
C GLU A 205 16.14 -18.14 -1.36
N GLY A 206 16.84 -16.99 -1.39
CA GLY A 206 18.17 -16.87 -1.97
C GLY A 206 18.25 -16.79 -3.50
N ASP A 207 17.13 -16.70 -4.21
CA ASP A 207 17.11 -16.62 -5.69
C ASP A 207 17.51 -15.24 -6.26
N GLY A 208 17.73 -14.24 -5.39
CA GLY A 208 18.13 -12.88 -5.75
C GLY A 208 16.97 -11.94 -6.08
N ASN A 209 15.72 -12.39 -6.03
CA ASN A 209 14.56 -11.54 -6.28
C ASN A 209 14.28 -10.58 -5.12
N VAL A 210 14.39 -11.05 -3.88
CA VAL A 210 14.14 -10.25 -2.68
C VAL A 210 15.09 -10.59 -1.55
N ARG A 211 15.50 -9.59 -0.76
CA ARG A 211 16.05 -9.77 0.59
C ARG A 211 15.32 -8.86 1.58
N TRP A 212 15.02 -9.42 2.75
CA TRP A 212 14.34 -8.73 3.85
C TRP A 212 15.36 -8.40 4.94
N LEU A 213 15.61 -7.11 5.15
CA LEU A 213 16.63 -6.65 6.08
C LEU A 213 15.99 -5.83 7.21
N ASN A 214 16.59 -5.84 8.39
CA ASN A 214 16.21 -4.99 9.51
C ASN A 214 16.84 -3.58 9.37
N ARG A 215 16.67 -2.75 10.41
CA ARG A 215 17.21 -1.37 10.47
C ARG A 215 18.74 -1.27 10.39
N TYR A 216 19.46 -2.39 10.54
CA TYR A 216 20.93 -2.48 10.50
C TYR A 216 21.45 -3.14 9.22
N ALA A 217 20.60 -3.26 8.19
CA ALA A 217 20.89 -3.97 6.95
C ALA A 217 21.27 -5.46 7.14
N GLN A 218 20.80 -6.09 8.22
CA GLN A 218 20.99 -7.52 8.47
C GLN A 218 19.70 -8.30 8.17
N PRO A 219 19.76 -9.57 7.76
CA PRO A 219 18.56 -10.41 7.63
C PRO A 219 17.72 -10.41 8.93
N LEU A 220 16.40 -10.26 8.80
CA LEU A 220 15.49 -10.26 9.95
C LEU A 220 15.52 -11.63 10.66
N SER A 221 15.69 -11.59 11.98
CA SER A 221 15.57 -12.75 12.86
C SER A 221 14.11 -13.17 13.09
N THR A 222 13.91 -14.37 13.66
CA THR A 222 12.56 -14.88 13.98
C THR A 222 11.80 -13.94 14.92
N ASP A 223 12.47 -13.39 15.94
CA ASP A 223 11.83 -12.48 16.90
C ASP A 223 11.46 -11.14 16.24
N GLU A 224 12.31 -10.62 15.35
CA GLU A 224 12.03 -9.38 14.63
C GLU A 224 10.83 -9.52 13.70
N TRP A 225 10.64 -10.69 13.07
CA TRP A 225 9.45 -10.96 12.25
C TRP A 225 8.13 -10.91 13.03
N GLN A 226 8.15 -11.35 14.29
CA GLN A 226 6.95 -11.46 15.13
C GLN A 226 6.69 -10.20 15.93
N ASN A 227 7.71 -9.72 16.64
CA ASN A 227 7.61 -8.69 17.68
C ASN A 227 8.61 -7.54 17.49
N GLY A 228 9.34 -7.51 16.37
CA GLY A 228 10.29 -6.44 16.08
C GLY A 228 9.60 -5.09 15.85
N PRO A 229 10.37 -3.99 15.90
CA PRO A 229 9.88 -2.70 15.44
C PRO A 229 9.46 -2.82 13.97
N LYS A 230 8.45 -2.05 13.56
CA LYS A 230 7.91 -2.07 12.19
C LYS A 230 8.82 -1.32 11.21
N GLN A 231 10.08 -1.75 11.15
CA GLN A 231 11.14 -1.19 10.36
C GLN A 231 11.80 -2.32 9.58
N LEU A 232 11.86 -2.18 8.26
CA LEU A 232 12.51 -3.16 7.40
C LEU A 232 13.01 -2.50 6.13
N GLN A 233 13.85 -3.22 5.40
CA GLN A 233 14.27 -2.87 4.06
C GLN A 233 13.96 -4.04 3.13
N ILE A 234 13.37 -3.73 1.97
CA ILE A 234 13.02 -4.71 0.93
C ILE A 234 13.93 -4.43 -0.26
N LEU A 235 14.95 -5.29 -0.42
CA LEU A 235 15.89 -5.20 -1.53
C LEU A 235 15.41 -6.10 -2.67
N LEU A 236 14.99 -5.51 -3.78
CA LEU A 236 14.47 -6.19 -4.96
C LEU A 236 15.50 -6.22 -6.10
N SER A 237 15.66 -7.41 -6.71
CA SER A 237 16.58 -7.67 -7.83
C SER A 237 17.98 -7.07 -7.60
N ASP A 238 18.43 -7.09 -6.35
CA ASP A 238 19.69 -6.56 -5.84
C ASP A 238 20.01 -5.09 -6.14
N ARG A 239 19.08 -4.34 -6.75
CA ARG A 239 19.34 -2.98 -7.24
C ARG A 239 18.37 -1.93 -6.70
N PHE A 240 17.19 -2.34 -6.25
CA PHE A 240 16.14 -1.43 -5.79
C PHE A 240 15.84 -1.71 -4.32
N LEU A 241 15.95 -0.70 -3.46
CA LEU A 241 15.77 -0.85 -2.03
C LEU A 241 14.61 0.01 -1.55
N ILE A 242 13.63 -0.61 -0.91
CA ILE A 242 12.53 0.10 -0.24
C ILE A 242 12.85 0.12 1.25
N ALA A 243 13.13 1.29 1.83
CA ALA A 243 13.34 1.44 3.27
C ALA A 243 12.04 1.88 3.94
N ILE A 244 11.58 1.13 4.94
CA ILE A 244 10.27 1.31 5.58
C ILE A 244 10.47 1.66 7.05
N ASN A 245 9.82 2.74 7.48
CA ASN A 245 9.61 3.09 8.88
C ASN A 245 8.12 3.23 9.18
N ALA A 246 7.46 2.14 9.55
CA ALA A 246 6.06 2.13 9.99
C ALA A 246 5.93 2.33 11.51
N THR A 247 6.86 3.07 12.13
CA THR A 247 6.76 3.51 13.53
C THR A 247 6.28 4.96 13.61
N LEU A 248 5.97 5.44 14.82
CA LEU A 248 5.42 6.78 15.04
C LEU A 248 6.50 7.88 15.20
N GLU A 249 7.77 7.49 15.22
CA GLU A 249 8.90 8.38 15.44
C GLU A 249 9.80 8.42 14.20
N VAL A 250 10.56 9.51 14.06
CA VAL A 250 11.63 9.59 13.07
C VAL A 250 12.76 8.67 13.53
N THR A 251 13.29 7.84 12.63
CA THR A 251 14.30 6.84 12.99
C THR A 251 15.40 6.74 11.95
N GLU A 252 16.56 6.25 12.37
CA GLU A 252 17.68 5.96 11.47
C GLU A 252 17.63 4.50 10.99
N ILE A 253 17.80 4.30 9.68
CA ILE A 253 17.95 2.98 9.05
C ILE A 253 19.27 2.97 8.29
N VAL A 254 20.16 2.04 8.65
CA VAL A 254 21.43 1.82 7.94
C VAL A 254 21.15 1.01 6.68
N LEU A 255 21.57 1.52 5.52
CA LEU A 255 21.38 0.86 4.23
C LEU A 255 22.45 -0.23 4.01
N PRO A 256 22.16 -1.29 3.21
CA PRO A 256 23.12 -2.33 2.90
C PRO A 256 24.30 -1.79 2.08
N ALA A 257 25.36 -2.59 1.96
CA ALA A 257 26.54 -2.21 1.20
C ALA A 257 26.20 -1.76 -0.24
N GLY A 258 26.83 -0.65 -0.67
CA GLY A 258 26.62 -0.02 -1.97
C GLY A 258 26.40 1.48 -1.87
N GLU A 259 26.43 2.16 -3.02
CA GLU A 259 26.15 3.59 -3.13
C GLU A 259 24.67 3.78 -3.50
N TRP A 260 23.84 4.02 -2.50
CA TRP A 260 22.39 4.13 -2.67
C TRP A 260 21.95 5.57 -2.90
N HIS A 261 21.19 5.80 -3.97
CA HIS A 261 20.61 7.09 -4.30
C HIS A 261 19.10 7.00 -4.23
N ALA A 262 18.44 7.92 -3.52
CA ALA A 262 16.98 8.02 -3.57
C ALA A 262 16.57 8.36 -5.00
N ILE A 263 15.52 7.72 -5.51
CA ILE A 263 15.07 7.86 -6.90
C ILE A 263 13.66 8.46 -6.98
N PRO A 264 13.24 8.99 -8.15
CA PRO A 264 11.86 9.42 -8.35
C PRO A 264 10.83 8.35 -7.97
N PRO A 265 9.73 8.73 -7.29
CA PRO A 265 9.33 10.11 -6.98
C PRO A 265 9.84 10.68 -5.64
N PHE A 266 10.71 9.96 -4.91
CA PHE A 266 11.18 10.39 -3.58
C PHE A 266 12.29 11.43 -3.62
N ALA A 267 12.99 11.52 -4.76
CA ALA A 267 13.97 12.55 -5.07
C ALA A 267 13.88 12.92 -6.56
N GLY A 268 14.61 13.95 -6.98
CA GLY A 268 14.74 14.31 -8.39
C GLY A 268 15.49 13.25 -9.20
N GLU A 269 15.37 13.32 -10.53
CA GLU A 269 16.25 12.57 -11.44
C GLU A 269 17.72 12.97 -11.22
N ASP A 270 18.64 12.04 -11.43
CA ASP A 270 20.08 12.22 -11.24
C ASP A 270 20.51 12.73 -9.86
N ASN A 271 19.77 12.33 -8.81
CA ASN A 271 20.09 12.65 -7.43
C ASN A 271 21.53 12.22 -7.06
N PRO A 272 22.46 13.15 -6.77
CA PRO A 272 23.86 12.82 -6.49
C PRO A 272 24.09 12.40 -5.03
N VAL A 273 23.05 12.42 -4.19
CA VAL A 273 23.17 12.15 -2.76
C VAL A 273 23.25 10.65 -2.50
N ILE A 274 24.44 10.19 -2.09
CA ILE A 274 24.65 8.84 -1.57
C ILE A 274 24.12 8.78 -0.13
N THR A 275 23.24 7.82 0.13
CA THR A 275 22.63 7.57 1.44
C THR A 275 23.23 6.31 2.05
N ALA A 276 24.04 6.46 3.10
CA ALA A 276 24.49 5.34 3.92
C ALA A 276 23.53 5.03 5.09
N VAL A 277 22.94 6.10 5.65
CA VAL A 277 21.94 6.04 6.72
C VAL A 277 20.77 6.92 6.32
N TRP A 278 19.57 6.36 6.27
CA TRP A 278 18.35 7.09 5.96
C TRP A 278 17.68 7.59 7.23
N GLN A 279 17.34 8.89 7.25
CA GLN A 279 16.46 9.50 8.25
C GLN A 279 15.02 9.26 7.83
N GLY A 280 14.42 8.18 8.34
CA GLY A 280 13.07 7.78 8.01
C GLY A 280 12.05 8.58 8.78
N ALA A 281 11.22 9.34 8.07
CA ALA A 281 10.03 9.95 8.66
C ALA A 281 9.15 8.90 9.36
N ALA A 282 8.43 9.32 10.41
CA ALA A 282 7.41 8.48 11.02
C ALA A 282 6.39 8.03 9.96
N HIS A 283 5.93 6.77 10.03
CA HIS A 283 4.97 6.15 9.11
C HIS A 283 5.30 6.37 7.61
N GLY A 284 6.58 6.52 7.28
CA GLY A 284 7.07 6.82 5.95
C GLY A 284 7.97 5.73 5.34
N LEU A 285 8.28 5.90 4.07
CA LEU A 285 9.26 5.10 3.34
C LEU A 285 9.92 5.92 2.24
N CYS A 286 11.04 5.40 1.75
CA CYS A 286 11.76 5.91 0.60
C CYS A 286 12.27 4.75 -0.25
N VAL A 287 12.42 4.98 -1.56
CA VAL A 287 12.97 4.00 -2.49
C VAL A 287 14.30 4.50 -3.04
N PHE A 288 15.29 3.61 -3.04
CA PHE A 288 16.66 3.85 -3.47
C PHE A 288 17.05 2.91 -4.60
N GLN A 289 18.06 3.31 -5.37
CA GLN A 289 18.70 2.50 -6.38
C GLN A 289 20.23 2.58 -6.26
N ARG A 290 20.89 1.48 -6.63
CA ARG A 290 22.34 1.42 -6.85
C ARG A 290 22.67 0.75 -8.19
#